data_AF-A0A964KH39-F1
#
_entry.id   AF-A0A964KH39-F1
#
_cell.length_a   1.000
_cell.length_b   1.000
_cell.length_c   1.000
_cell.angle_alpha   90.00
_cell.angle_beta   90.00
_cell.angle_gamma   90.00
#
_symmetry.space_group_name_H-M   'P 1'
#
loop_
_entity.id
_entity.type
_entity.pdbx_description
1 polymer ?
#
loop_
_entity_poly.entity_id
_entity_poly.type
_entity_poly.pdbx_seq_one_letter_code
_entity_poly.pdbx_strand_id
1 'polypeptide(L)' 'MAASKKIGPDDQLKSAGVDSMAILKILLFIESEFGFWMPAEDLAEHNLSTLSGLADYVIRHRDAPR' A
#
# COMPACT_ATOMS: atom_id res chain seq x y z
N MET A 1 19.16 16.77 8.73
CA MET A 1 17.85 16.88 8.04
C MET A 1 17.77 15.69 7.09
N ALA A 2 16.95 14.69 7.38
CA ALA A 2 16.77 13.57 6.46
C ALA A 2 16.04 14.09 5.22
N ALA A 3 16.67 14.06 4.05
CA ALA A 3 16.01 14.44 2.82
C ALA A 3 14.85 13.46 2.60
N SER A 4 13.62 13.96 2.51
CA SER A 4 12.47 13.17 2.09
C SER A 4 12.77 12.67 0.66
N LYS A 5 13.23 11.43 0.55
CA LYS A 5 13.45 10.78 -0.73
C LYS A 5 12.09 10.66 -1.41
N LYS A 6 11.96 11.20 -2.63
CA LYS A 6 10.76 10.97 -3.44
C LYS A 6 10.68 9.48 -3.72
N ILE A 7 9.52 8.89 -3.43
CA ILE A 7 9.21 7.49 -3.72
C ILE A 7 8.54 7.46 -5.09
N GLY A 8 9.18 6.79 -6.05
CA GLY A 8 8.62 6.53 -7.37
C GLY A 8 7.54 5.45 -7.33
N PRO A 9 6.73 5.35 -8.40
CA PRO A 9 5.63 4.38 -8.48
C PRO A 9 6.12 2.92 -8.35
N ASP A 10 7.28 2.62 -8.92
CA ASP A 10 7.89 1.27 -8.96
C ASP A 10 9.03 1.10 -7.94
N ASP A 11 9.24 2.10 -7.08
CA ASP A 11 10.24 1.99 -6.02
C ASP A 11 9.81 0.96 -4.98
N GLN A 12 10.79 0.16 -4.54
CA GLN A 12 10.59 -0.78 -3.45
C GLN A 12 10.30 -0.02 -2.15
N LEU A 13 9.08 -0.15 -1.63
CA LEU A 13 8.61 0.57 -0.44
C LEU A 13 9.51 0.30 0.78
N LYS A 14 9.92 -0.96 0.98
CA LYS A 14 10.86 -1.35 2.04
C LYS A 14 12.19 -0.59 1.93
N SER A 15 12.76 -0.53 0.72
CA SER A 15 14.01 0.19 0.44
C SER A 15 13.85 1.72 0.48
N ALA A 16 12.62 2.22 0.33
CA ALA A 16 12.28 3.63 0.48
C ALA A 16 12.05 4.04 1.96
N GLY A 17 12.13 3.09 2.90
CA GLY A 17 11.97 3.35 4.34
C GLY A 17 10.53 3.21 4.83
N VAL A 18 9.64 2.57 4.05
CA VAL A 18 8.31 2.18 4.52
C VAL A 18 8.46 0.96 5.42
N ASP A 19 8.27 1.18 6.72
CA ASP A 19 8.33 0.15 7.74
C ASP A 19 6.93 -0.46 8.02
N SER A 20 6.89 -1.45 8.92
CA SER A 20 5.65 -2.12 9.29
C SER A 20 4.59 -1.18 9.86
N MET A 21 4.99 -0.10 10.55
CA MET A 21 4.05 0.88 11.11
C MET A 21 3.47 1.78 10.01
N ALA A 22 4.29 2.18 9.04
CA ALA A 22 3.83 2.90 7.87
C ALA A 22 2.85 2.05 7.04
N ILE A 23 3.09 0.74 6.91
CA ILE A 23 2.15 -0.17 6.26
C ILE A 23 0.80 -0.17 6.99
N LEU A 24 0.76 -0.29 8.31
CA LEU A 24 -0.52 -0.23 9.05
C LEU A 24 -1.28 1.07 8.81
N LYS A 25 -0.59 2.21 8.73
CA LYS A 25 -1.21 3.50 8.40
C LYS A 25 -1.77 3.54 6.99
N ILE A 26 -1.08 2.91 6.03
CA ILE A 26 -1.57 2.78 4.65
C ILE A 26 -2.84 1.92 4.61
N LEU A 27 -2.92 0.84 5.40
CA LEU A 27 -4.13 0.01 5.49
C LEU A 27 -5.31 0.78 6.07
N LEU A 28 -5.10 1.53 7.16
CA LEU A 28 -6.13 2.39 7.74
C LEU A 28 -6.58 3.48 6.76
N PHE A 29 -5.65 4.05 5.99
CA PHE A 29 -5.97 5.01 4.94
C PHE A 29 -6.84 4.37 3.86
N ILE A 30 -6.50 3.16 3.40
CA ILE A 30 -7.29 2.45 2.38
C ILE A 30 -8.70 2.16 2.87
N GLU A 31 -8.84 1.69 4.11
CA GLU A 31 -10.12 1.44 4.73
C GLU A 31 -10.97 2.71 4.83
N SER A 32 -10.36 3.82 5.28
CA SER A 32 -11.03 5.12 5.42
C SER A 32 -11.47 5.71 4.07
N GLU A 33 -10.61 5.65 3.05
CA GLU A 33 -10.86 6.32 1.77
C GLU A 33 -11.65 5.47 0.78
N PHE A 34 -11.43 4.15 0.76
CA PHE A 34 -12.05 3.24 -0.21
C PHE A 34 -13.13 2.34 0.40
N GLY A 35 -13.25 2.28 1.72
CA GLY A 35 -14.35 1.58 2.39
C GLY A 35 -14.26 0.06 2.30
N PHE A 36 -13.05 -0.49 2.14
CA PHE A 36 -12.79 -1.93 2.22
C PHE A 36 -11.51 -2.19 3.01
N TRP A 37 -11.45 -3.34 3.67
CA TRP A 37 -10.31 -3.77 4.46
C TRP A 37 -9.46 -4.77 3.69
N MET A 38 -8.14 -4.58 3.69
CA MET A 38 -7.18 -5.50 3.07
C MET A 38 -6.73 -6.54 4.10
N PRO A 39 -6.93 -7.85 3.84
CA PRO A 39 -6.48 -8.90 4.73
C PRO A 39 -4.97 -9.01 4.81
N ALA A 40 -4.49 -9.48 5.96
CA ALA A 40 -3.06 -9.60 6.22
C ALA A 40 -2.37 -10.55 5.24
N GLU A 41 -3.11 -11.55 4.74
CA GLU A 41 -2.68 -12.48 3.70
C GLU A 41 -2.41 -11.79 2.36
N ASP A 42 -3.16 -10.73 2.05
CA ASP A 42 -3.00 -9.93 0.82
C ASP A 42 -1.84 -8.93 0.92
N LEU A 43 -1.32 -8.69 2.13
CA LEU A 43 -0.07 -7.94 2.37
C LEU A 43 1.17 -8.67 1.86
N ALA A 44 1.00 -9.84 1.24
CA ALA A 44 2.07 -10.59 0.60
C ALA A 44 2.93 -9.67 -0.28
N GLU A 45 4.23 -9.96 -0.29
CA GLU A 45 5.28 -9.02 -0.72
C GLU A 45 5.03 -8.41 -2.10
N HIS A 46 4.32 -9.09 -3.00
CA HIS A 46 4.03 -8.60 -4.35
C HIS A 46 3.05 -7.41 -4.41
N ASN A 47 1.99 -7.38 -3.60
CA ASN A 47 0.97 -6.32 -3.68
C ASN A 47 1.43 -5.01 -3.03
N LEU A 48 2.30 -5.11 -2.01
CA LEU A 48 2.83 -3.96 -1.25
C LEU A 48 4.31 -3.68 -1.53
N SER A 49 4.89 -4.27 -2.57
CA SER A 49 6.28 -3.99 -2.95
C SER A 49 6.46 -2.56 -3.44
N THR A 50 5.49 -2.04 -4.19
CA THR A 50 5.55 -0.74 -4.88
C THR A 50 4.23 0.01 -4.78
N LEU A 51 4.22 1.31 -5.07
CA LEU A 51 2.99 2.10 -5.11
C LEU A 51 2.09 1.67 -6.28
N SER A 52 2.67 1.27 -7.41
CA SER A 52 1.93 0.72 -8.56
C SER A 52 1.17 -0.55 -8.16
N GLY A 53 1.83 -1.47 -7.44
CA GLY A 53 1.18 -2.71 -6.97
C GLY A 53 0.04 -2.44 -6.00
N LEU A 54 0.21 -1.45 -5.11
CA LEU A 54 -0.84 -1.02 -4.19
C LEU A 54 -2.05 -0.45 -4.94
N ALA A 55 -1.80 0.42 -5.92
CA ALA A 55 -2.86 1.03 -6.72
C ALA A 55 -3.64 -0.02 -7.52
N ASP A 56 -2.94 -0.96 -8.15
CA ASP A 56 -3.55 -2.07 -8.87
C ASP A 56 -4.41 -2.94 -7.95
N TYR A 57 -3.94 -3.22 -6.73
CA TYR A 57 -4.72 -3.95 -5.74
C TYR A 57 -6.01 -3.21 -5.39
N VAL A 58 -5.93 -1.91 -5.12
CA VAL A 58 -7.10 -1.08 -4.75
C VAL A 58 -8.12 -1.06 -5.89
N ILE A 59 -7.68 -0.89 -7.13
CA ILE A 59 -8.57 -0.88 -8.31
C ILE A 59 -9.31 -2.22 -8.44
N ARG A 60 -8.62 -3.35 -8.27
CA ARG A 60 -9.23 -4.69 -8.39
C ARG A 60 -10.30 -4.96 -7.34
N HIS A 61 -10.13 -4.43 -6.12
CA HIS A 61 -11.01 -4.73 -4.99
C HIS A 61 -12.12 -3.70 -4.79
N ARG A 62 -11.98 -2.49 -5.35
CA ARG A 62 -13.03 -1.47 -5.33
C ARG A 62 -14.31 -1.92 -6.05
N ASP A 63 -14.17 -2.72 -7.11
CA ASP A 63 -15.29 -3.21 -7.92
C ASP A 63 -15.84 -4.57 -7.46
N ALA A 64 -15.30 -5.16 -6.39
CA ALA A 64 -15.85 -6.39 -5.84
C ALA A 64 -17.24 -6.11 -5.22
N PRO A 65 -18.30 -6.82 -5.65
CA PRO A 65 -19.63 -6.64 -5.06
C PRO A 65 -19.59 -7.01 -3.57
N ARG A 66 -20.06 -6.08 -2.74
CA ARG A 66 -20.19 -6.24 -1.28
C ARG A 66 -21.06 -7.43 -0.89
#